data_AF-A0A519WL92-F1
#
_entry.id   AF-A0A519WL92-F1
#
_cell.length_a   1.000
_cell.length_b   1.000
_cell.length_c   1.000
_cell.angle_alpha   90.00
_cell.angle_beta   90.00
_cell.angle_gamma   90.00
#
_symmetry.space_group_name_H-M   'P 1'
#
loop_
_entity.id
_entity.type
_entity.pdbx_description
1 polymer ?
#
loop_
_entity_poly.entity_id
_entity_poly.type
_entity_poly.pdbx_seq_one_letter_code
_entity_poly.pdbx_strand_id
1 'polypeptide(L)'
;MKKKYNWSILLGAAFLMASSAIGPGFLTQTAVFTEQLGASFAFVILLSIILDAVAQLNIWRIIAVADKPAQDIANQVFPGLGYFISFLVFLGGLAFNIGNIAGAGLGLNVLFGISVSHGAIISAIIAIGIFIYKEAGKAMDVFAKTMGLIKILLALFIAWVSEPPLAEAAIRAVNPTQFSFTAVLTIVGGTVGGYITFSGAHRLLDARQTGIENLSAVNKGALSAIGLASLMRLLLF
;
A
#
# COMPACT_ATOMS: atom_id res chain seq x y z
N MET A 1 32.04 6.02 14.87
CA MET A 1 31.35 4.71 14.76
C MET A 1 30.40 4.75 13.57
N LYS A 2 30.57 3.91 12.53
CA LYS A 2 29.60 3.83 11.42
C LYS A 2 28.28 3.30 12.00
N LYS A 3 27.22 4.11 12.01
CA LYS A 3 25.86 3.67 12.36
C LYS A 3 25.53 2.45 11.49
N LYS A 4 25.38 1.29 12.13
CA LYS A 4 24.90 0.08 11.45
C LYS A 4 23.44 0.34 11.11
N TYR A 5 23.17 0.68 9.85
CA TYR A 5 21.81 0.69 9.34
C TYR A 5 21.18 -0.67 9.64
N ASN A 6 20.10 -0.68 10.42
CA ASN A 6 19.35 -1.91 10.64
C ASN A 6 18.47 -2.15 9.41
N TRP A 7 19.10 -2.64 8.34
CA TRP A 7 18.46 -2.91 7.06
C TRP A 7 17.24 -3.82 7.19
N SER A 8 17.24 -4.74 8.16
CA SER A 8 16.08 -5.59 8.44
C SER A 8 14.85 -4.77 8.87
N ILE A 9 15.05 -3.73 9.71
CA ILE A 9 13.97 -2.84 10.17
C ILE A 9 13.46 -1.97 9.02
N LEU A 10 14.36 -1.41 8.22
CA LEU A 10 13.99 -0.58 7.06
C LEU A 10 13.22 -1.38 6.00
N LEU A 11 13.69 -2.59 5.69
CA LEU A 11 13.02 -3.51 4.76
C LEU A 11 11.67 -3.97 5.32
N GLY A 12 11.58 -4.25 6.62
CA GLY A 12 10.33 -4.59 7.28
C GLY A 12 9.30 -3.47 7.19
N ALA A 13 9.70 -2.22 7.46
CA ALA A 13 8.82 -1.05 7.33
C ALA A 13 8.38 -0.83 5.87
N ALA A 14 9.30 -0.95 4.92
CA ALA A 14 9.00 -0.83 3.50
C ALA A 14 8.04 -1.92 3.00
N PHE A 15 8.27 -3.17 3.43
CA PHE A 15 7.42 -4.30 3.07
C PHE A 15 6.02 -4.19 3.67
N LEU A 16 5.89 -3.78 4.94
CA LEU A 16 4.58 -3.59 5.59
C LEU A 16 3.73 -2.57 4.83
N MET A 17 4.33 -1.44 4.47
CA MET A 17 3.66 -0.40 3.69
C MET A 17 3.30 -0.91 2.29
N ALA A 18 4.27 -1.46 1.55
CA ALA A 18 4.05 -1.89 0.17
C ALA A 18 3.05 -3.05 0.06
N SER A 19 3.12 -4.05 0.95
CA SER A 19 2.17 -5.15 0.98
C SER A 19 0.74 -4.67 1.26
N SER A 20 0.59 -3.64 2.09
CA SER A 20 -0.71 -3.01 2.36
C SER A 20 -1.20 -2.21 1.15
N ALA A 21 -0.31 -1.52 0.42
CA ALA A 21 -0.69 -0.72 -0.75
C ALA A 21 -1.20 -1.56 -1.93
N ILE A 22 -0.91 -2.86 -1.98
CA ILE A 22 -1.28 -3.74 -3.09
C ILE A 22 -2.45 -4.65 -2.65
N GLY A 23 -3.44 -4.15 -1.93
CA GLY A 23 -4.61 -4.96 -1.53
C GLY A 23 -5.46 -5.43 -2.73
N PRO A 24 -6.43 -6.34 -2.51
CA PRO A 24 -7.39 -6.74 -3.55
C PRO A 24 -8.14 -5.56 -4.17
N GLY A 25 -8.49 -4.56 -3.38
CA GLY A 25 -9.12 -3.34 -3.89
C GLY A 25 -8.23 -2.60 -4.91
N PHE A 26 -6.93 -2.53 -4.65
CA PHE A 26 -5.97 -1.95 -5.59
C PHE A 26 -5.89 -2.76 -6.89
N LEU A 27 -5.88 -4.10 -6.80
CA LEU A 27 -5.90 -4.98 -7.98
C LEU A 27 -7.12 -4.74 -8.85
N THR A 28 -8.32 -4.77 -8.25
CA THR A 28 -9.58 -4.57 -8.97
C THR A 28 -9.66 -3.18 -9.58
N GLN A 29 -9.28 -2.13 -8.84
CA GLN A 29 -9.32 -0.76 -9.36
C GLN A 29 -8.32 -0.55 -10.49
N THR A 30 -7.11 -1.11 -10.39
CA THR A 30 -6.12 -1.06 -11.45
C THR A 30 -6.68 -1.73 -12.70
N ALA A 31 -7.22 -2.95 -12.59
CA ALA A 31 -7.82 -3.66 -13.73
C ALA A 31 -8.97 -2.87 -14.38
N VAL A 32 -9.90 -2.33 -13.58
CA VAL A 32 -11.04 -1.54 -14.08
C VAL A 32 -10.57 -0.26 -14.78
N PHE A 33 -9.59 0.46 -14.24
CA PHE A 33 -9.11 1.67 -14.89
C PHE A 33 -8.20 1.39 -16.10
N THR A 34 -7.45 0.30 -16.09
CA THR A 34 -6.73 -0.19 -17.28
C THR A 34 -7.72 -0.50 -18.40
N GLU A 35 -8.83 -1.17 -18.10
CA GLU A 35 -9.89 -1.45 -19.07
C GLU A 35 -10.51 -0.15 -19.62
N GLN A 36 -10.83 0.81 -18.74
CA GLN A 36 -11.50 2.05 -19.13
C GLN A 36 -10.61 3.03 -19.90
N LEU A 37 -9.35 3.17 -19.51
CA LEU A 37 -8.44 4.21 -20.02
C LEU A 37 -7.37 3.66 -20.97
N GLY A 38 -7.22 2.34 -21.03
CA GLY A 38 -6.16 1.67 -21.80
C GLY A 38 -4.78 2.22 -21.44
N ALA A 39 -3.94 2.44 -22.46
CA ALA A 39 -2.60 2.99 -22.29
C ALA A 39 -2.56 4.37 -21.61
N SER A 40 -3.64 5.16 -21.65
CA SER A 40 -3.70 6.45 -20.96
C SER A 40 -3.69 6.32 -19.43
N PHE A 41 -4.01 5.13 -18.90
CA PHE A 41 -3.87 4.87 -17.47
C PHE A 41 -2.40 4.94 -17.00
N ALA A 42 -1.43 4.77 -17.90
CA ALA A 42 0.00 4.96 -17.59
C ALA A 42 0.29 6.35 -17.00
N PHE A 43 -0.42 7.38 -17.45
CA PHE A 43 -0.29 8.74 -16.90
C PHE A 43 -0.76 8.81 -15.45
N VAL A 44 -1.88 8.15 -15.14
CA VAL A 44 -2.42 8.06 -13.78
C VAL A 44 -1.46 7.31 -12.87
N ILE A 45 -0.88 6.21 -13.35
CA ILE A 45 0.16 5.47 -12.61
C ILE A 45 1.37 6.36 -12.34
N LEU A 46 1.93 7.02 -13.36
CA LEU A 46 3.09 7.89 -13.20
C LEU A 46 2.80 9.03 -12.22
N LEU A 47 1.66 9.71 -12.38
CA LEU A 47 1.25 10.79 -11.48
C LEU A 47 1.08 10.28 -10.04
N SER A 48 0.50 9.09 -9.86
CA SER A 48 0.37 8.48 -8.52
C SER A 48 1.72 8.22 -7.88
N ILE A 49 2.70 7.72 -8.63
CA ILE A 49 4.05 7.45 -8.12
C ILE A 49 4.72 8.74 -7.64
N ILE A 50 4.55 9.83 -8.38
CA ILE A 50 5.09 11.15 -8.02
C ILE A 50 4.43 11.68 -6.75
N LEU A 51 3.10 11.66 -6.71
CA LEU A 51 2.34 12.13 -5.54
C LEU A 51 2.65 11.32 -4.30
N ASP A 52 2.74 9.99 -4.43
CA ASP A 52 3.14 9.09 -3.37
C ASP A 52 4.55 9.39 -2.88
N ALA A 53 5.51 9.60 -3.79
CA ALA A 53 6.88 9.90 -3.40
C ALA A 53 6.97 11.18 -2.58
N VAL A 54 6.29 12.25 -3.04
CA VAL A 54 6.25 13.53 -2.33
C VAL A 54 5.59 13.36 -0.96
N ALA A 55 4.40 12.77 -0.89
CA ALA A 55 3.66 12.65 0.35
C ALA A 55 4.36 11.76 1.38
N GLN A 56 4.79 10.56 0.98
CA GLN A 56 5.41 9.58 1.87
C GLN A 56 6.75 10.07 2.41
N LEU A 57 7.60 10.65 1.55
CA LEU A 57 8.89 11.20 2.01
C LEU A 57 8.67 12.31 3.03
N ASN A 58 7.72 13.21 2.80
CA ASN A 58 7.44 14.29 3.75
C ASN A 58 6.90 13.74 5.07
N ILE A 59 5.90 12.86 5.04
CA ILE A 59 5.28 12.34 6.26
C ILE A 59 6.28 11.53 7.09
N TRP A 60 7.07 10.67 6.46
CA TRP A 60 8.09 9.87 7.17
C TRP A 60 9.17 10.76 7.79
N ARG A 61 9.62 11.80 7.08
CA ARG A 61 10.60 12.76 7.60
C ARG A 61 10.04 13.54 8.79
N ILE A 62 8.82 14.05 8.68
CA ILE A 62 8.17 14.83 9.74
C ILE A 62 8.03 13.98 11.00
N ILE A 63 7.50 12.76 10.87
CA ILE A 63 7.33 11.84 12.01
C ILE A 63 8.68 11.48 12.64
N ALA A 64 9.67 11.16 11.81
CA ALA A 64 10.99 10.80 12.31
C ALA A 64 11.68 11.96 13.03
N VAL A 65 11.62 13.18 12.49
CA VAL A 65 12.26 14.35 13.10
C VAL A 65 11.54 14.82 14.35
N ALA A 66 10.21 14.79 14.36
CA ALA A 66 9.41 15.19 15.51
C ALA A 66 9.43 14.16 16.65
N ASP A 67 9.90 12.93 16.39
CA ASP A 67 9.95 11.79 17.33
C ASP A 67 8.62 11.57 18.08
N LYS A 68 7.50 11.79 17.38
CA LYS A 68 6.15 11.70 17.92
C LYS A 68 5.21 11.02 16.92
N PRO A 69 4.17 10.35 17.41
CA PRO A 69 3.09 9.88 16.55
C PRO A 69 2.44 11.00 15.73
N ALA A 70 1.91 10.67 14.56
CA ALA A 70 1.40 11.65 13.60
C ALA A 70 0.26 12.51 14.17
N GLN A 71 -0.62 11.89 14.96
CA GLN A 71 -1.72 12.56 15.64
C GLN A 71 -1.24 13.59 16.68
N ASP A 72 -0.13 13.31 17.37
CA ASP A 72 0.41 14.21 18.38
C ASP A 72 1.11 15.40 17.72
N ILE A 73 1.77 15.17 16.57
CA ILE A 73 2.32 16.24 15.73
C ILE A 73 1.18 17.13 15.23
N ALA A 74 0.11 16.54 14.71
CA ALA A 74 -1.04 17.28 14.20
C ALA A 74 -1.71 18.14 15.29
N ASN A 75 -1.88 17.62 16.50
CA ASN A 75 -2.41 18.38 17.64
C ASN A 75 -1.51 19.55 18.07
N GLN A 76 -0.20 19.48 17.84
CA GLN A 76 0.71 20.59 18.07
C GLN A 76 0.60 21.69 16.99
N VAL A 77 0.21 21.33 15.77
CA VAL A 77 -0.04 22.30 14.69
C VAL A 77 -1.34 23.05 14.94
N PHE A 78 -2.42 22.32 15.27
CA PHE A 78 -3.70 22.91 15.61
C PHE A 78 -4.44 22.02 16.62
N PRO A 79 -4.87 22.54 17.79
CA PRO A 79 -5.58 21.75 18.78
C PRO A 79 -6.84 21.09 18.19
N GLY A 80 -6.97 19.76 18.34
CA GLY A 80 -8.10 19.01 17.78
C GLY A 80 -7.81 18.32 16.44
N LEU A 81 -6.78 18.76 15.71
CA LEU A 81 -6.45 18.21 14.39
C LEU A 81 -5.99 16.75 14.46
N GLY A 82 -5.28 16.37 15.52
CA GLY A 82 -4.85 14.99 15.72
C GLY A 82 -6.01 14.02 15.91
N TYR A 83 -7.07 14.45 16.60
CA TYR A 83 -8.30 13.65 16.73
C TYR A 83 -9.02 13.51 15.39
N PHE A 84 -9.12 14.59 14.63
CA PHE A 84 -9.73 14.58 13.30
C PHE A 84 -8.98 13.65 12.33
N ILE A 85 -7.66 13.75 12.26
CA ILE A 85 -6.83 12.86 11.43
C ILE A 85 -6.96 11.41 11.89
N SER A 86 -6.94 11.15 13.20
CA SER A 86 -7.11 9.80 13.75
C SER A 86 -8.46 9.19 13.33
N PHE A 87 -9.52 9.98 13.33
CA PHE A 87 -10.84 9.56 12.85
C PHE A 87 -10.84 9.25 11.34
N LEU A 88 -10.22 10.10 10.52
CA LEU A 88 -10.09 9.84 9.08
C LEU A 88 -9.26 8.58 8.79
N VAL A 89 -8.17 8.36 9.54
CA VAL A 89 -7.34 7.15 9.44
C VAL A 89 -8.14 5.91 9.82
N PHE A 90 -8.95 6.00 10.89
CA PHE A 90 -9.85 4.92 11.29
C PHE A 90 -10.87 4.59 10.20
N LEU A 91 -11.56 5.59 9.64
CA LEU A 91 -12.52 5.39 8.55
C LEU A 91 -11.87 4.80 7.30
N GLY A 92 -10.70 5.32 6.91
CA GLY A 92 -9.93 4.79 5.79
C GLY A 92 -9.50 3.34 6.02
N GLY A 93 -9.02 3.02 7.22
CA GLY A 93 -8.67 1.65 7.61
C GLY A 93 -9.86 0.70 7.60
N LEU A 94 -11.04 1.16 8.06
CA LEU A 94 -12.27 0.37 8.02
C LEU A 94 -12.69 0.07 6.57
N ALA A 95 -12.73 1.08 5.72
CA ALA A 95 -13.06 0.92 4.30
C ALA A 95 -12.07 -0.02 3.59
N PHE A 96 -10.77 0.10 3.90
CA PHE A 96 -9.73 -0.77 3.35
C PHE A 96 -9.94 -2.24 3.74
N ASN A 97 -10.28 -2.50 5.01
CA ASN A 97 -10.55 -3.87 5.48
C ASN A 97 -11.83 -4.46 4.88
N ILE A 98 -12.87 -3.65 4.65
CA ILE A 98 -14.05 -4.08 3.88
C ILE A 98 -13.62 -4.53 2.48
N GLY A 99 -12.74 -3.77 1.82
CA GLY A 99 -12.16 -4.13 0.53
C GLY A 99 -11.37 -5.45 0.56
N ASN A 100 -10.59 -5.70 1.61
CA ASN A 100 -9.84 -6.96 1.76
C ASN A 100 -10.78 -8.16 1.93
N ILE A 101 -11.82 -8.04 2.77
CA ILE A 101 -12.81 -9.09 2.99
C ILE A 101 -13.61 -9.36 1.70
N ALA A 102 -14.02 -8.31 0.98
CA ALA A 102 -14.67 -8.44 -0.32
C ALA A 102 -13.75 -9.11 -1.33
N GLY A 103 -12.46 -8.77 -1.34
CA GLY A 103 -11.45 -9.41 -2.18
C GLY A 103 -11.27 -10.90 -1.92
N ALA A 104 -11.25 -11.31 -0.64
CA ALA A 104 -11.24 -12.71 -0.26
C ALA A 104 -12.51 -13.43 -0.74
N GLY A 105 -13.67 -12.78 -0.59
CA GLY A 105 -14.95 -13.28 -1.11
C GLY A 105 -14.96 -13.44 -2.63
N LEU A 106 -14.40 -12.48 -3.37
CA LEU A 106 -14.21 -12.56 -4.83
C LEU A 106 -13.29 -13.72 -5.22
N GLY A 107 -12.19 -13.92 -4.50
CA GLY A 107 -11.29 -15.05 -4.72
C GLY A 107 -12.00 -16.39 -4.57
N LEU A 108 -12.78 -16.56 -3.49
CA LEU A 108 -13.58 -17.78 -3.28
C LEU A 108 -14.69 -17.94 -4.32
N ASN A 109 -15.27 -16.84 -4.80
CA ASN A 109 -16.24 -16.87 -5.88
C ASN A 109 -15.63 -17.39 -7.19
N VAL A 110 -14.46 -16.88 -7.57
CA VAL A 110 -13.76 -17.30 -8.79
C VAL A 110 -13.30 -18.76 -8.70
N LEU A 111 -12.81 -19.20 -7.53
CA LEU A 111 -12.27 -20.55 -7.37
C LEU A 111 -13.34 -21.63 -7.18
N PHE A 112 -14.43 -21.32 -6.48
CA PHE A 112 -15.39 -22.33 -5.99
C PHE A 112 -16.85 -21.99 -6.29
N GLY A 113 -17.13 -20.85 -6.94
CA GLY A 113 -18.50 -20.40 -7.22
C GLY A 113 -19.27 -19.91 -5.97
N ILE A 114 -18.62 -19.78 -4.82
CA ILE A 114 -19.26 -19.30 -3.58
C ILE A 114 -19.61 -17.82 -3.73
N SER A 115 -20.82 -17.38 -3.39
CA SER A 115 -21.17 -15.96 -3.50
C SER A 115 -20.21 -15.08 -2.66
N VAL A 116 -19.90 -13.87 -3.14
CA VAL A 116 -18.97 -12.95 -2.47
C VAL A 116 -19.32 -12.72 -1.00
N SER A 117 -20.61 -12.56 -0.65
CA SER A 117 -21.06 -12.37 0.72
C SER A 117 -20.75 -13.56 1.64
N HIS A 118 -21.00 -14.79 1.17
CA HIS A 118 -20.65 -15.99 1.93
C HIS A 118 -19.12 -16.16 2.03
N GLY A 119 -18.38 -15.87 0.96
CA GLY A 119 -16.92 -15.90 1.00
C GLY A 119 -16.32 -14.87 1.97
N ALA A 120 -16.91 -13.68 2.05
CA ALA A 120 -16.57 -12.66 3.04
C ALA A 120 -16.81 -13.13 4.49
N ILE A 121 -17.94 -13.77 4.76
CA ILE A 121 -18.25 -14.35 6.09
C ILE A 121 -17.24 -15.43 6.45
N ILE A 122 -16.93 -16.34 5.51
CA ILE A 122 -15.92 -17.40 5.72
C ILE A 122 -14.56 -16.77 6.05
N SER A 123 -14.13 -15.77 5.28
CA SER A 123 -12.87 -15.06 5.52
C SER A 123 -12.84 -14.39 6.90
N ALA A 124 -13.95 -13.80 7.35
CA ALA A 124 -14.05 -13.17 8.66
C ALA A 124 -13.93 -14.20 9.79
N ILE A 125 -14.60 -15.35 9.68
CA ILE A 125 -14.51 -16.44 10.66
C ILE A 125 -13.07 -16.97 10.75
N ILE A 126 -12.42 -17.20 9.61
CA ILE A 126 -11.02 -17.65 9.56
C ILE A 126 -10.10 -16.62 10.22
N ALA A 127 -10.26 -15.33 9.90
CA ALA A 127 -9.47 -14.26 10.49
C ALA A 127 -9.63 -14.21 12.02
N ILE A 128 -10.86 -14.28 12.54
CA ILE A 128 -11.14 -14.32 13.98
C ILE A 128 -10.47 -15.55 14.62
N GLY A 129 -10.58 -16.72 13.99
CA GLY A 129 -9.94 -17.95 14.48
C GLY A 129 -8.42 -17.84 14.58
N ILE A 130 -7.77 -17.24 13.58
CA ILE A 130 -6.33 -16.96 13.59
C ILE A 130 -5.94 -16.04 14.76
N PHE A 131 -6.74 -15.00 15.05
CA PHE A 131 -6.45 -14.07 16.15
C PHE A 131 -6.64 -14.71 17.53
N ILE A 132 -7.59 -15.64 17.67
CA ILE A 132 -7.82 -16.36 18.94
C ILE A 132 -6.67 -17.34 19.21
N TYR A 133 -6.17 -18.01 18.18
CA TYR A 133 -5.10 -19.00 18.32
C TYR A 133 -3.71 -18.36 18.27
N LYS A 134 -3.12 -18.06 19.44
CA LYS A 134 -1.82 -17.38 19.56
C LYS A 134 -0.69 -18.00 18.74
N GLU A 135 -0.71 -19.32 18.55
CA GLU A 135 0.30 -20.05 17.78
C GLU A 135 0.12 -19.90 16.25
N ALA A 136 -1.06 -19.51 15.77
CA ALA A 136 -1.30 -19.22 14.35
C ALA A 136 -0.44 -18.06 13.85
N GLY A 137 -0.05 -17.12 14.71
CA GLY A 137 0.74 -15.95 14.30
C GLY A 137 2.05 -16.31 13.62
N LYS A 138 2.79 -17.31 14.13
CA LYS A 138 4.04 -17.77 13.52
C LYS A 138 3.82 -18.45 12.16
N ALA A 139 2.77 -19.26 12.06
CA ALA A 139 2.39 -19.89 10.78
C ALA A 139 1.93 -18.85 9.76
N MET A 140 1.21 -17.83 10.21
CA MET A 140 0.72 -16.72 9.39
C MET A 140 1.85 -15.87 8.83
N ASP A 141 2.92 -15.65 9.60
CA ASP A 141 4.11 -14.94 9.10
C ASP A 141 4.76 -15.65 7.91
N VAL A 142 4.84 -16.99 7.96
CA VAL A 142 5.38 -17.79 6.84
C VAL A 142 4.39 -17.77 5.67
N PHE A 143 3.11 -17.99 5.94
CA PHE A 143 2.06 -17.98 4.92
C PHE A 143 1.99 -16.65 4.16
N ALA A 144 1.99 -15.52 4.86
CA ALA A 144 1.93 -14.19 4.26
C ALA A 144 3.15 -13.90 3.37
N LYS A 145 4.36 -14.30 3.79
CA LYS A 145 5.57 -14.17 2.98
C LYS A 145 5.48 -15.01 1.70
N THR A 146 5.08 -16.27 1.82
CA THR A 146 4.94 -17.18 0.67
C THR A 146 3.88 -16.67 -0.31
N MET A 147 2.70 -16.31 0.18
CA MET A 147 1.62 -15.76 -0.65
C MET A 147 1.99 -14.42 -1.29
N GLY A 148 2.71 -13.56 -0.56
CA GLY A 148 3.23 -12.30 -1.10
C GLY A 148 4.19 -12.52 -2.26
N LEU A 149 5.10 -13.50 -2.14
CA LEU A 149 6.01 -13.86 -3.23
C LEU A 149 5.25 -14.44 -4.44
N ILE A 150 4.33 -15.38 -4.21
CA ILE A 150 3.50 -15.97 -5.27
C ILE A 150 2.75 -14.88 -6.03
N LYS A 151 2.17 -13.92 -5.32
CA LYS A 151 1.45 -12.80 -5.93
C LYS A 151 2.33 -11.94 -6.84
N ILE A 152 3.56 -11.64 -6.43
CA ILE A 152 4.51 -10.88 -7.27
C ILE A 152 4.85 -11.68 -8.54
N LEU A 153 5.12 -12.99 -8.40
CA LEU A 153 5.42 -13.87 -9.52
C LEU A 153 4.24 -13.98 -10.50
N LEU A 154 3.00 -14.05 -9.98
CA LEU A 154 1.79 -14.05 -10.81
C LEU A 154 1.61 -12.72 -11.55
N ALA A 155 1.84 -11.58 -10.90
CA ALA A 155 1.77 -10.28 -11.57
C ALA A 155 2.81 -10.17 -12.71
N LEU A 156 4.05 -10.61 -12.48
CA LEU A 156 5.08 -10.69 -13.51
C LEU A 156 4.68 -11.60 -14.67
N PHE A 157 4.14 -12.78 -14.37
CA PHE A 157 3.68 -13.73 -15.37
C PHE A 157 2.54 -13.14 -16.23
N ILE A 158 1.56 -12.51 -15.59
CA ILE A 158 0.44 -11.86 -16.29
C ILE A 158 0.95 -10.74 -17.19
N ALA A 159 1.80 -9.84 -16.67
CA ALA A 159 2.41 -8.77 -17.46
C ALA A 159 3.18 -9.31 -18.69
N TRP A 160 3.86 -10.44 -18.54
CA TRP A 160 4.60 -11.06 -19.63
C TRP A 160 3.70 -11.68 -20.70
N VAL A 161 2.69 -12.48 -20.30
CA VAL A 161 1.77 -13.16 -21.23
C VAL A 161 0.80 -12.19 -21.92
N SER A 162 0.53 -11.03 -21.30
CA SER A 162 -0.43 -10.05 -21.83
C SER A 162 0.14 -9.21 -22.99
N GLU A 163 1.43 -9.31 -23.29
CA GLU A 163 2.13 -8.57 -24.35
C GLU A 163 1.72 -7.08 -24.42
N PRO A 164 1.80 -6.32 -23.30
CA PRO A 164 1.30 -4.95 -23.27
C PRO A 164 2.07 -4.07 -24.25
N PRO A 165 1.42 -3.07 -24.89
CA PRO A 165 2.07 -2.18 -25.84
C PRO A 165 2.98 -1.18 -25.12
N LEU A 166 4.16 -1.62 -24.70
CA LEU A 166 5.07 -0.86 -23.83
C LEU A 166 5.45 0.52 -24.40
N ALA A 167 5.65 0.61 -25.71
CA ALA A 167 5.98 1.87 -26.37
C ALA A 167 4.84 2.89 -26.26
N GLU A 168 3.60 2.44 -26.52
CA GLU A 168 2.42 3.28 -26.40
C GLU A 168 2.19 3.68 -24.94
N ALA A 169 2.30 2.73 -24.01
CA ALA A 169 2.20 3.01 -22.58
C ALA A 169 3.21 4.08 -22.12
N ALA A 170 4.47 4.01 -22.58
CA ALA A 170 5.49 4.99 -22.25
C ALA A 170 5.17 6.39 -22.80
N ILE A 171 4.66 6.48 -24.03
CA ILE A 171 4.23 7.76 -24.63
C ILE A 171 3.04 8.33 -23.86
N ARG A 172 2.04 7.49 -23.57
CA ARG A 172 0.83 7.89 -22.85
C ARG A 172 1.06 8.21 -21.39
N ALA A 173 2.14 7.71 -20.78
CA ALA A 173 2.55 8.10 -19.44
C ALA A 173 2.83 9.61 -19.29
N VAL A 174 3.19 10.29 -20.38
CA VAL A 174 3.46 11.74 -20.38
C VAL A 174 2.45 12.53 -21.22
N ASN A 175 1.86 11.91 -22.25
CA ASN A 175 0.88 12.54 -23.13
C ASN A 175 -0.37 11.64 -23.29
N PRO A 176 -1.23 11.57 -22.26
CA PRO A 176 -2.42 10.73 -22.28
C PRO A 176 -3.43 11.25 -23.30
N THR A 177 -4.16 10.35 -23.97
CA THR A 177 -5.31 10.74 -24.81
C THR A 177 -6.58 10.92 -23.99
N GLN A 178 -6.66 10.25 -22.84
CA GLN A 178 -7.77 10.34 -21.91
C GLN A 178 -7.26 10.59 -20.50
N PHE A 179 -7.96 11.45 -19.76
CA PHE A 179 -7.63 11.75 -18.38
C PHE A 179 -8.84 11.51 -17.49
N SER A 180 -8.62 10.82 -16.37
CA SER A 180 -9.65 10.62 -15.34
C SER A 180 -9.12 11.10 -14.00
N PHE A 181 -9.66 12.23 -13.53
CA PHE A 181 -9.38 12.72 -12.18
C PHE A 181 -9.82 11.71 -11.12
N THR A 182 -10.93 11.01 -11.35
CA THR A 182 -11.43 9.96 -10.46
C THR A 182 -10.44 8.80 -10.35
N ALA A 183 -9.78 8.41 -11.44
CA ALA A 183 -8.75 7.38 -11.41
C ALA A 183 -7.54 7.83 -10.59
N VAL A 184 -7.09 9.08 -10.77
CA VAL A 184 -6.00 9.66 -9.95
C VAL A 184 -6.36 9.66 -8.47
N LEU A 185 -7.53 10.22 -8.12
CA LEU A 185 -7.98 10.33 -6.73
C LEU A 185 -8.11 8.95 -6.08
N THR A 186 -8.65 7.98 -6.81
CA THR A 186 -8.86 6.62 -6.32
C THR A 186 -7.53 5.89 -6.09
N ILE A 187 -6.62 5.93 -7.08
CA ILE A 187 -5.32 5.25 -7.00
C ILE A 187 -4.43 5.89 -5.93
N VAL A 188 -4.34 7.23 -5.87
CA VAL A 188 -3.57 7.95 -4.85
C VAL A 188 -4.19 7.79 -3.46
N GLY A 189 -5.52 7.85 -3.37
CA GLY A 189 -6.24 7.66 -2.12
C GLY A 189 -6.04 6.26 -1.53
N GLY A 190 -5.94 5.24 -2.39
CA GLY A 190 -5.67 3.86 -1.98
C GLY A 190 -4.25 3.61 -1.44
N THR A 191 -3.33 4.55 -1.60
CA THR A 191 -1.89 4.32 -1.35
C THR A 191 -1.30 5.30 -0.36
N VAL A 192 -1.65 6.58 -0.49
CA VAL A 192 -1.25 7.67 0.41
C VAL A 192 -2.34 7.95 1.47
N GLY A 193 -3.56 7.49 1.22
CA GLY A 193 -4.67 7.66 2.16
C GLY A 193 -4.59 6.75 3.39
N GLY A 194 -5.09 7.26 4.51
CA GLY A 194 -5.34 6.47 5.72
C GLY A 194 -4.08 5.93 6.40
N TYR A 195 -4.17 4.71 6.92
CA TYR A 195 -3.15 4.12 7.81
C TYR A 195 -1.85 3.71 7.08
N ILE A 196 -1.89 3.47 5.77
CA ILE A 196 -0.76 2.91 5.00
C ILE A 196 0.46 3.82 5.10
N THR A 197 0.25 5.12 4.90
CA THR A 197 1.27 6.17 4.99
C THR A 197 1.91 6.30 6.36
N PHE A 198 1.14 6.08 7.42
CA PHE A 198 1.63 6.16 8.79
C PHE A 198 2.32 4.87 9.25
N SER A 199 1.91 3.71 8.73
CA SER A 199 2.35 2.40 9.20
C SER A 199 3.88 2.20 9.13
N GLY A 200 4.50 2.57 8.01
CA GLY A 200 5.96 2.47 7.86
C GLY A 200 6.71 3.48 8.72
N ALA A 201 6.24 4.73 8.78
CA ALA A 201 6.84 5.77 9.62
C ALA A 201 6.74 5.45 11.11
N HIS A 202 5.59 4.97 11.59
CA HIS A 202 5.37 4.54 12.98
C HIS A 202 6.21 3.31 13.31
N ARG A 203 6.41 2.39 12.37
CA ARG A 203 7.34 1.26 12.58
C ARG A 203 8.78 1.72 12.82
N LEU A 204 9.22 2.77 12.13
CA LEU A 204 10.53 3.39 12.38
C LEU A 204 10.58 4.12 13.72
N LEU A 205 9.48 4.78 14.10
CA LEU A 205 9.31 5.42 15.41
C LEU A 205 9.43 4.40 16.56
N ASP A 206 8.69 3.28 16.48
CA ASP A 206 8.73 2.18 17.45
C ASP A 206 10.13 1.57 17.58
N ALA A 207 10.86 1.50 16.46
CA ALA A 207 12.22 0.98 16.38
C ALA A 207 13.30 1.99 16.82
N ARG A 208 12.91 3.19 17.29
CA ARG A 208 13.81 4.29 17.68
C ARG A 208 14.79 4.68 16.57
N GLN A 209 14.34 4.61 15.32
CA GLN A 209 15.06 5.09 14.13
C GLN A 209 14.59 6.51 13.77
N THR A 210 14.61 7.42 14.75
CA THR A 210 14.11 8.80 14.66
C THR A 210 15.25 9.81 14.80
N GLY A 211 14.94 11.11 14.68
CA GLY A 211 15.90 12.19 14.71
C GLY A 211 16.52 12.52 13.34
N ILE A 212 17.06 13.73 13.24
CA ILE A 212 17.67 14.29 12.02
C ILE A 212 18.83 13.39 11.54
N GLU A 213 19.56 12.81 12.49
CA GLU A 213 20.68 11.92 12.26
C GLU A 213 20.31 10.59 11.58
N ASN A 214 19.03 10.23 11.55
CA ASN A 214 18.52 9.02 10.89
C ASN A 214 17.78 9.33 9.58
N LEU A 215 17.70 10.58 9.14
CA LEU A 215 16.99 10.98 7.92
C LEU A 215 17.44 10.24 6.66
N SER A 216 18.74 9.94 6.53
CA SER A 216 19.23 9.14 5.40
C SER A 216 18.62 7.73 5.38
N ALA A 217 18.46 7.11 6.56
CA ALA A 217 17.84 5.80 6.69
C ALA A 217 16.33 5.88 6.42
N VAL A 218 15.66 6.89 6.96
CA VAL A 218 14.23 7.16 6.75
C VAL A 218 13.94 7.35 5.26
N ASN A 219 14.74 8.16 4.56
CA ASN A 219 14.60 8.39 3.12
C ASN A 219 14.76 7.10 2.32
N LYS A 220 15.79 6.29 2.63
CA LYS A 220 15.99 5.00 1.96
C LYS A 220 14.82 4.05 2.21
N GLY A 221 14.31 4.00 3.45
CA GLY A 221 13.14 3.20 3.81
C GLY A 221 11.91 3.61 3.02
N ALA A 222 11.57 4.90 3.02
CA ALA A 222 10.44 5.44 2.28
C ALA A 222 10.56 5.18 0.77
N LEU A 223 11.72 5.50 0.17
CA LEU A 223 11.98 5.25 -1.26
C LEU A 223 11.89 3.77 -1.62
N SER A 224 12.34 2.88 -0.74
CA SER A 224 12.23 1.43 -0.97
C SER A 224 10.76 0.98 -0.96
N ALA A 225 9.95 1.53 -0.05
CA ALA A 225 8.53 1.24 0.05
C ALA A 225 7.77 1.74 -1.19
N ILE A 226 8.03 3.00 -1.58
CA ILE A 226 7.49 3.62 -2.79
C ILE A 226 7.91 2.82 -4.02
N GLY A 227 9.18 2.44 -4.13
CA GLY A 227 9.70 1.67 -5.27
C GLY A 227 9.02 0.32 -5.41
N LEU A 228 8.86 -0.42 -4.31
CA LEU A 228 8.17 -1.72 -4.33
C LEU A 228 6.69 -1.58 -4.69
N ALA A 229 6.00 -0.58 -4.13
CA ALA A 229 4.61 -0.30 -4.49
C ALA A 229 4.48 0.09 -5.98
N SER A 230 5.36 0.98 -6.47
CA SER A 230 5.38 1.47 -7.85
C SER A 230 5.64 0.35 -8.85
N LEU A 231 6.60 -0.53 -8.55
CA LEU A 231 6.86 -1.71 -9.38
C LEU A 231 5.59 -2.55 -9.52
N MET A 232 4.91 -2.81 -8.41
CA MET A 232 3.67 -3.59 -8.46
C MET A 232 2.56 -2.87 -9.22
N ARG A 233 2.46 -1.54 -9.16
CA ARG A 233 1.51 -0.80 -10.01
C ARG A 233 1.80 -1.00 -11.49
N LEU A 234 3.07 -0.89 -11.88
CA LEU A 234 3.50 -1.04 -13.27
C LEU A 234 3.31 -2.46 -13.79
N LEU A 235 3.41 -3.48 -12.93
CA LEU A 235 3.19 -4.87 -13.31
C LEU A 235 1.70 -5.24 -13.42
N LEU A 236 0.83 -4.52 -12.71
CA LEU A 236 -0.60 -4.78 -12.68
C LEU A 236 -1.39 -3.97 -13.72
N PHE A 237 -0.83 -2.83 -14.13
CA PHE A 237 -1.28 -2.07 -15.28
C PHE A 237 -0.84 -2.77 -16.57
#